data_AF-A0AAD7SE05-F1
#
_entry.id   AF-A0AAD7SE05-F1
#
_cell.length_a   1.000
_cell.length_b   1.000
_cell.length_c   1.000
_cell.angle_alpha   90.00
_cell.angle_beta   90.00
_cell.angle_gamma   90.00
#
_symmetry.space_group_name_H-M   'P 1'
#
loop_
_entity.id
_entity.type
_entity.pdbx_description
1 polymer ?
#
loop_
_entity_poly.entity_id
_entity_poly.type
_entity_poly.pdbx_seq_one_letter_code
_entity_poly.pdbx_strand_id
1 'polypeptide(L)'
;MQTHSRLRFDFEPIGTIRTTKDVFEDCRSCLVCSRENGCESCPEKLFLFLSREDMRHHGSCLHSCPAGHYGMRGQDMNLCMKGCQLSPWDEWSSCTRNGLHCGFRWGRQSRTRETHRGSEGASPLCPTQREIRKCRMKKRCPEDEEEFLSRATLWDGGS
;
A
#
# COMPACT_ATOMS: atom_id res chain seq x y z
N MET A 1 -69.87 21.28 -2.64
CA MET A 1 -69.18 20.13 -3.27
C MET A 1 -67.70 20.48 -3.35
N GLN A 2 -66.95 20.25 -2.27
CA GLN A 2 -65.53 20.62 -2.18
C GLN A 2 -64.65 19.46 -2.63
N THR A 3 -63.84 19.74 -3.64
CA THR A 3 -62.85 18.86 -4.26
C THR A 3 -61.69 18.62 -3.32
N HIS A 4 -61.59 17.42 -2.72
CA HIS A 4 -60.39 17.00 -2.01
C HIS A 4 -59.30 16.61 -3.02
N SER A 5 -58.37 17.52 -3.25
CA SER A 5 -57.13 17.24 -3.99
C SER A 5 -56.20 16.41 -3.10
N ARG A 6 -55.89 15.17 -3.51
CA ARG A 6 -54.87 14.34 -2.86
C ARG A 6 -53.51 14.99 -3.03
N LEU A 7 -52.95 15.55 -1.96
CA LEU A 7 -51.53 15.89 -1.93
C LEU A 7 -50.75 14.58 -1.84
N ARG A 8 -50.07 14.20 -2.93
CA ARG A 8 -48.96 13.25 -2.87
C ARG A 8 -47.85 13.93 -2.07
N PHE A 9 -47.61 13.45 -0.86
CA PHE A 9 -46.37 13.72 -0.15
C PHE A 9 -45.39 12.64 -0.62
N ASP A 10 -44.53 12.99 -1.58
CA ASP A 10 -43.34 12.21 -1.86
C ASP A 10 -42.41 12.32 -0.64
N PHE A 11 -42.52 11.32 0.25
CA PHE A 11 -41.64 11.17 1.41
C PHE A 11 -40.31 10.60 0.89
N GLU A 12 -39.29 11.46 0.76
CA GLU A 12 -37.91 11.01 0.59
C GLU A 12 -37.51 10.15 1.81
N PRO A 13 -36.97 8.93 1.60
CA PRO A 13 -36.59 8.07 2.72
C PRO A 13 -35.36 8.63 3.42
N ILE A 14 -35.54 9.03 4.67
CA ILE A 14 -34.46 9.33 5.61
C ILE A 14 -33.70 8.03 5.88
N GLY A 15 -32.48 7.93 5.33
CA GLY A 15 -31.49 6.90 5.64
C GLY A 15 -31.79 5.51 5.08
N THR A 16 -31.09 5.14 4.01
CA THR A 16 -31.04 3.76 3.49
C THR A 16 -30.58 2.80 4.59
N ILE A 17 -31.48 1.95 5.08
CA ILE A 17 -31.14 0.78 5.88
C ILE A 17 -30.31 -0.15 4.96
N ARG A 18 -29.02 -0.31 5.25
CA ARG A 18 -28.17 -1.30 4.56
C ARG A 18 -28.85 -2.67 4.65
N THR A 19 -29.05 -3.33 3.52
CA THR A 19 -29.76 -4.61 3.52
C THR A 19 -28.92 -5.65 4.27
N THR A 20 -29.55 -6.67 4.84
CA THR A 20 -28.84 -7.78 5.49
C THR A 20 -27.89 -8.52 4.53
N LYS A 21 -28.06 -8.34 3.21
CA LYS A 21 -27.15 -8.81 2.17
C LYS A 21 -25.84 -8.02 2.11
N ASP A 22 -25.88 -6.70 2.24
CA ASP A 22 -24.70 -5.84 2.17
C ASP A 22 -23.73 -6.12 3.33
N VAL A 23 -24.26 -6.24 4.56
CA VAL A 23 -23.48 -6.62 5.76
C VAL A 23 -22.88 -8.03 5.64
N PHE A 24 -23.56 -8.92 4.92
CA PHE A 24 -23.12 -10.31 4.74
C PHE A 24 -22.08 -10.47 3.62
N GLU A 25 -22.01 -9.54 2.66
CA GLU A 25 -20.94 -9.51 1.65
C GLU A 25 -19.64 -8.95 2.20
N ASP A 26 -19.70 -7.92 3.04
CA ASP A 26 -18.51 -7.32 3.69
C ASP A 26 -17.74 -8.29 4.59
N CYS A 27 -18.42 -9.31 5.13
CA CYS A 27 -17.82 -10.28 6.06
C CYS A 27 -17.53 -11.66 5.48
N ARG A 28 -17.80 -11.93 4.19
CA ARG A 28 -17.47 -13.22 3.56
C ARG A 28 -15.97 -13.47 3.39
N SER A 29 -15.18 -12.41 3.26
CA SER A 29 -13.73 -12.45 2.97
C SER A 29 -12.87 -11.82 4.07
N CYS A 30 -13.44 -11.74 5.27
CA CYS A 30 -12.85 -11.11 6.45
C CYS A 30 -12.41 -12.16 7.48
N LEU A 31 -11.34 -11.88 8.24
CA LEU A 31 -10.90 -12.74 9.35
C LEU A 31 -11.71 -12.49 10.63
N VAL A 32 -11.96 -11.22 10.95
CA VAL A 32 -12.68 -10.80 12.16
C VAL A 32 -13.76 -9.81 11.76
N CYS A 33 -15.03 -10.17 11.95
CA CYS A 33 -16.18 -9.36 11.56
C CYS A 33 -17.03 -8.99 12.78
N SER A 34 -17.45 -7.74 12.83
CA SER A 34 -18.44 -7.20 13.75
C SER A 34 -19.69 -6.77 12.99
N ARG A 35 -20.86 -6.98 13.59
CA ARG A 35 -22.15 -6.62 13.01
C ARG A 35 -22.32 -5.10 12.84
N GLU A 36 -21.66 -4.32 13.68
CA GLU A 36 -21.80 -2.86 13.71
C GLU A 36 -20.67 -2.15 12.93
N ASN A 37 -19.46 -2.70 12.99
CA ASN A 37 -18.27 -2.10 12.39
C ASN A 37 -17.82 -2.76 11.08
N GLY A 38 -18.50 -3.84 10.65
CA GLY A 38 -18.09 -4.62 9.48
C GLY A 38 -16.82 -5.42 9.73
N CYS A 39 -15.96 -5.49 8.73
CA CYS A 39 -14.69 -6.21 8.83
C CYS A 39 -13.64 -5.43 9.64
N GLU A 40 -13.08 -6.05 10.67
CA GLU A 40 -12.04 -5.49 11.54
C GLU A 40 -10.64 -5.96 11.14
N SER A 41 -10.52 -7.14 10.52
CA SER A 41 -9.22 -7.70 10.10
C SER A 41 -9.31 -8.46 8.78
N CYS A 42 -8.39 -8.15 7.87
CA CYS A 42 -8.32 -8.76 6.54
C CYS A 42 -7.11 -9.70 6.42
N PRO A 43 -7.19 -10.73 5.56
CA PRO A 43 -6.02 -11.53 5.18
C PRO A 43 -4.90 -10.66 4.59
N GLU A 44 -3.63 -11.06 4.75
CA GLU A 44 -2.43 -10.34 4.29
C GLU A 44 -2.38 -9.99 2.78
N LYS A 45 -3.28 -10.55 1.98
CA LYS A 45 -3.39 -10.27 0.54
C LYS A 45 -4.39 -9.16 0.21
N LEU A 46 -5.26 -8.79 1.15
CA LEU A 46 -6.31 -7.78 1.00
C LEU A 46 -5.97 -6.52 1.80
N PHE A 47 -6.57 -5.41 1.41
CA PHE A 47 -6.51 -4.13 2.11
C PHE A 47 -7.82 -3.89 2.86
N LEU A 48 -7.71 -3.53 4.13
CA LEU A 48 -8.84 -3.06 4.93
C LEU A 48 -9.18 -1.63 4.53
N PHE A 49 -10.39 -1.43 4.02
CA PHE A 49 -10.94 -0.12 3.72
C PHE A 49 -11.93 0.28 4.82
N LEU A 50 -11.61 1.34 5.55
CA LEU A 50 -12.48 1.92 6.57
C LEU A 50 -13.28 3.06 5.95
N SER A 51 -14.55 2.78 5.65
CA SER A 51 -15.51 3.78 5.23
C SER A 51 -16.16 4.44 6.44
N ARG A 52 -16.35 5.75 6.40
CA ARG A 52 -17.11 6.49 7.41
C ARG A 52 -18.38 7.02 6.76
N GLU A 53 -19.52 6.57 7.24
CA GLU A 53 -20.85 7.04 6.86
C GLU A 53 -21.48 7.60 8.15
N ASP A 54 -21.64 8.92 8.21
CA ASP A 54 -22.07 9.66 9.40
C ASP A 54 -21.18 9.42 10.66
N MET A 55 -21.77 8.82 11.69
CA MET A 55 -21.14 8.47 12.97
C MET A 55 -20.69 7.02 13.05
N ARG A 56 -20.80 6.26 11.94
CA ARG A 56 -20.44 4.85 11.88
C ARG A 56 -19.18 4.65 11.07
N HIS A 57 -18.30 3.78 11.56
CA HIS A 57 -17.13 3.32 10.83
C HIS A 57 -17.39 1.88 10.41
N HIS A 58 -17.25 1.61 9.13
CA HIS A 58 -17.50 0.29 8.57
C HIS A 58 -16.32 -0.15 7.73
N GLY A 59 -15.78 -1.33 8.05
CA GLY A 59 -14.65 -1.93 7.36
C GLY A 59 -15.05 -2.94 6.30
N SER A 60 -14.35 -2.92 5.17
CA SER A 60 -14.50 -3.91 4.08
C SER A 60 -13.13 -4.33 3.56
N CYS A 61 -12.93 -5.60 3.22
CA CYS A 61 -11.68 -6.06 2.61
C CYS A 61 -11.73 -5.94 1.08
N LEU A 62 -10.75 -5.25 0.49
CA LEU A 62 -10.65 -5.04 -0.95
C LEU A 62 -9.30 -5.51 -1.49
N HIS A 63 -9.26 -5.96 -2.74
CA HIS A 63 -8.01 -6.27 -3.44
C HIS A 63 -7.22 -5.02 -3.84
N SER A 64 -7.90 -3.88 -3.99
CA SER A 64 -7.31 -2.60 -4.39
C SER A 64 -8.11 -1.47 -3.76
N CYS A 65 -7.42 -0.41 -3.34
CA CYS A 65 -8.07 0.71 -2.67
C CYS A 65 -8.86 1.59 -3.65
N PRO A 66 -10.02 2.13 -3.21
CA PRO A 66 -10.86 3.01 -4.03
C PRO A 66 -10.18 4.36 -4.29
N ALA A 67 -10.73 5.13 -5.24
CA ALA A 67 -10.19 6.45 -5.61
C ALA A 67 -9.99 7.36 -4.37
N GLY A 68 -8.89 8.12 -4.36
CA GLY A 68 -8.50 8.96 -3.23
C GLY A 68 -7.94 8.21 -2.02
N HIS A 69 -7.80 6.89 -2.11
CA HIS A 69 -7.16 6.05 -1.10
C HIS A 69 -5.99 5.28 -1.74
N TYR A 70 -4.97 4.98 -0.95
CA TYR A 70 -3.86 4.14 -1.39
C TYR A 70 -3.65 2.99 -0.41
N GLY A 71 -3.20 1.87 -0.97
CA GLY A 71 -2.88 0.68 -0.19
C GLY A 71 -1.54 0.84 0.52
N MET A 72 -1.56 0.84 1.83
CA MET A 72 -0.39 0.71 2.69
C MET A 72 -0.26 -0.74 3.13
N ARG A 73 0.92 -1.33 2.96
CA ARG A 73 1.22 -2.66 3.49
C ARG A 73 1.97 -2.51 4.80
N GLY A 74 1.28 -2.76 5.91
CA GLY A 74 1.86 -2.77 7.25
C GLY A 74 2.38 -4.15 7.64
N GLN A 75 3.02 -4.22 8.80
CA GLN A 75 3.47 -5.50 9.38
C GLN A 75 2.29 -6.34 9.90
N ASP A 76 1.23 -5.69 10.38
CA ASP A 76 0.07 -6.37 10.98
C ASP A 76 -1.13 -6.48 10.04
N MET A 77 -1.43 -5.41 9.27
CA MET A 77 -2.47 -5.45 8.23
C MET A 77 -2.17 -4.48 7.09
N ASN A 78 -2.74 -4.74 5.92
CA ASN A 78 -2.75 -3.76 4.84
C ASN A 78 -3.99 -2.88 4.94
N LEU A 79 -3.83 -1.57 4.77
CA LEU A 79 -4.87 -0.57 4.98
C LEU A 79 -5.03 0.33 3.76
N CYS A 80 -6.26 0.72 3.47
CA CYS A 80 -6.52 1.82 2.55
C CYS A 80 -6.50 3.14 3.32
N MET A 81 -5.47 3.94 3.10
CA MET A 81 -5.34 5.25 3.74
C MET A 81 -5.88 6.35 2.84
N LYS A 82 -6.68 7.24 3.44
CA LYS A 82 -7.24 8.44 2.79
C LYS A 82 -6.34 9.65 2.99
N GLY A 83 -6.37 10.58 2.04
CA GLY A 83 -5.88 11.95 2.26
C GLY A 83 -4.37 12.10 2.18
N CYS A 84 -3.70 11.15 1.54
CA CYS A 84 -2.27 11.19 1.31
C CYS A 84 -2.02 10.75 -0.14
N GLN A 85 -1.33 11.60 -0.91
CA GLN A 85 -0.96 11.38 -2.29
C GLN A 85 0.47 10.86 -2.36
N LEU A 86 0.68 9.75 -3.06
CA LEU A 86 1.99 9.12 -3.18
C LEU A 86 2.82 9.83 -4.25
N SER A 87 4.07 10.16 -3.94
CA SER A 87 5.04 10.54 -4.95
C SER A 87 5.39 9.33 -5.84
N PRO A 88 6.02 9.57 -7.00
CA PRO A 88 6.73 8.51 -7.70
C PRO A 88 7.73 7.80 -6.77
N TRP A 89 7.96 6.53 -7.03
CA TRP A 89 9.00 5.77 -6.33
C TRP A 89 10.38 6.27 -6.72
N ASP A 90 11.26 6.40 -5.73
CA ASP A 90 12.69 6.59 -5.98
C ASP A 90 13.28 5.34 -6.66
N GLU A 91 14.49 5.52 -7.20
CA GLU A 91 15.27 4.40 -7.70
C GLU A 91 15.59 3.39 -6.58
N TRP A 92 15.73 2.13 -6.99
CA TRP A 92 16.16 1.11 -6.06
C TRP A 92 17.62 1.32 -5.65
N SER A 93 17.89 1.23 -4.36
CA SER A 93 19.27 1.20 -3.87
C SER A 93 20.05 0.03 -4.49
N SER A 94 21.38 0.15 -4.50
CA SER A 94 22.27 -0.97 -4.84
C SER A 94 21.95 -2.21 -4.01
N CYS A 95 21.98 -3.38 -4.67
CA CYS A 95 21.76 -4.66 -4.00
C CYS A 95 22.93 -4.99 -3.07
N THR A 96 22.69 -5.01 -1.76
CA THR A 96 23.73 -5.26 -0.77
C THR A 96 23.32 -6.30 0.27
N ARG A 97 24.33 -6.89 0.93
CA ARG A 97 24.15 -7.69 2.15
C ARG A 97 25.30 -7.38 3.10
N ASN A 98 24.96 -6.92 4.31
CA ASN A 98 25.93 -6.47 5.33
C ASN A 98 26.92 -5.42 4.78
N GLY A 99 26.45 -4.49 3.94
CA GLY A 99 27.27 -3.46 3.29
C GLY A 99 28.06 -3.94 2.06
N LEU A 100 28.11 -5.25 1.77
CA LEU A 100 28.83 -5.79 0.62
C LEU A 100 27.92 -5.89 -0.61
N HIS A 101 28.49 -5.67 -1.80
CA HIS A 101 27.80 -5.76 -3.11
C HIS A 101 28.03 -7.11 -3.82
N CYS A 102 28.93 -7.94 -3.31
CA CYS A 102 29.30 -9.25 -3.83
C CYS A 102 29.60 -10.22 -2.68
N GLY A 103 30.06 -11.44 -2.98
CA GLY A 103 30.38 -12.47 -1.98
C GLY A 103 29.20 -13.35 -1.56
N PHE A 104 27.98 -13.00 -1.99
CA PHE A 104 26.76 -13.64 -1.57
C PHE A 104 25.82 -13.95 -2.74
N ARG A 105 24.93 -14.94 -2.56
CA ARG A 105 23.95 -15.34 -3.60
C ARG A 105 22.75 -14.39 -3.69
N TRP A 106 22.44 -13.74 -2.58
CA TRP A 106 21.24 -12.93 -2.40
C TRP A 106 21.53 -11.77 -1.47
N GLY A 107 20.96 -10.60 -1.78
CA GLY A 107 20.97 -9.41 -0.95
C GLY A 107 19.61 -8.78 -0.83
N ARG A 108 19.59 -7.55 -0.34
CA ARG A 108 18.42 -6.69 -0.27
C ARG A 108 18.71 -5.36 -0.94
N GLN A 109 17.69 -4.81 -1.58
CA GLN A 109 17.66 -3.45 -2.06
C GLN A 109 16.40 -2.80 -1.49
N SER A 110 16.50 -1.51 -1.18
CA SER A 110 15.37 -0.72 -0.69
C SER A 110 15.15 0.51 -1.54
N ARG A 111 13.90 0.93 -1.66
CA ARG A 111 13.53 2.23 -2.21
C ARG A 111 12.58 2.92 -1.27
N THR A 112 12.54 4.24 -1.38
CA THR A 112 11.62 5.09 -0.64
C THR A 112 10.72 5.84 -1.59
N ARG A 113 9.62 6.36 -1.06
CA ARG A 113 8.86 7.43 -1.70
C ARG A 113 8.20 8.27 -0.62
N GLU A 114 8.08 9.54 -0.92
CA GLU A 114 7.38 10.47 -0.07
C GLU A 114 5.87 10.36 -0.25
N THR A 115 5.16 10.83 0.77
CA THR A 115 3.72 10.90 0.73
C THR A 115 3.31 12.32 1.10
N HIS A 116 2.63 12.99 0.18
CA HIS A 116 2.17 14.36 0.37
C HIS A 116 0.74 14.37 0.88
N ARG A 117 0.35 15.44 1.59
CA ARG A 117 -1.04 15.60 2.03
C ARG A 117 -1.95 15.74 0.80
N GLY A 118 -2.98 14.90 0.72
CA GLY A 118 -4.08 15.08 -0.21
C GLY A 118 -5.00 16.21 0.25
N SER A 119 -6.02 16.53 -0.55
CA SER A 119 -7.06 17.49 -0.15
C SER A 119 -7.94 16.94 1.01
N GLU A 120 -8.55 17.88 1.72
CA GLU A 120 -9.39 17.81 2.92
C GLU A 120 -9.79 16.42 3.48
N GLY A 121 -9.48 16.21 4.77
CA GLY A 121 -9.77 14.97 5.52
C GLY A 121 -8.55 14.07 5.78
N ALA A 122 -7.34 14.61 5.64
CA ALA A 122 -6.07 13.87 5.75
C ALA A 122 -5.68 13.55 7.20
N SER A 123 -5.12 12.34 7.40
CA SER A 123 -4.33 12.01 8.59
C SER A 123 -3.26 13.09 8.85
N PRO A 124 -2.95 13.42 10.12
CA PRO A 124 -2.04 14.52 10.44
C PRO A 124 -0.63 14.36 9.86
N LEU A 125 -0.19 13.11 9.62
CA LEU A 125 1.11 12.79 9.05
C LEU A 125 0.97 11.63 8.08
N CYS A 126 1.31 11.86 6.81
CA CYS A 126 1.44 10.80 5.82
C CYS A 126 2.80 10.13 6.00
N PRO A 127 2.88 8.84 6.32
CA PRO A 127 4.18 8.20 6.54
C PRO A 127 4.90 7.97 5.20
N THR A 128 6.22 8.19 5.20
CA THR A 128 7.11 7.79 4.10
C THR A 128 7.02 6.28 3.90
N GLN A 129 6.95 5.85 2.64
CA GLN A 129 6.87 4.43 2.33
C GLN A 129 8.27 3.91 2.00
N ARG A 130 8.62 2.75 2.57
CA ARG A 130 9.86 2.03 2.28
C ARG A 130 9.54 0.64 1.80
N GLU A 131 10.06 0.28 0.65
CA GLU A 131 9.95 -1.07 0.11
C GLU A 131 11.31 -1.76 0.17
N ILE A 132 11.33 -3.04 0.56
CA ILE A 132 12.54 -3.85 0.59
C ILE A 132 12.28 -5.11 -0.21
N ARG A 133 13.11 -5.39 -1.23
CA ARG A 133 13.03 -6.62 -2.01
C ARG A 133 14.33 -7.40 -1.98
N LYS A 134 14.23 -8.73 -2.11
CA LYS A 134 15.38 -9.60 -2.33
C LYS A 134 15.94 -9.36 -3.74
N CYS A 135 17.25 -9.46 -3.88
CA CYS A 135 17.93 -9.27 -5.15
C CYS A 135 19.08 -10.26 -5.31
N ARG A 136 19.39 -10.63 -6.56
CA ARG A 136 20.52 -11.49 -6.90
C ARG A 136 21.82 -10.69 -6.81
N MET A 137 22.85 -11.29 -6.23
CA MET A 137 24.18 -10.70 -6.10
C MET A 137 25.22 -11.56 -6.83
N LYS A 138 26.36 -10.95 -7.18
CA LYS A 138 27.54 -11.68 -7.66
C LYS A 138 28.14 -12.45 -6.48
N LYS A 139 28.20 -13.79 -6.61
CA LYS A 139 28.77 -14.66 -5.56
C LYS A 139 30.26 -14.47 -5.37
N ARG A 140 31.00 -14.24 -6.46
CA ARG A 140 32.43 -13.92 -6.42
C ARG A 140 32.57 -12.42 -6.65
N CYS A 141 33.33 -11.78 -5.78
CA CYS A 141 33.74 -10.40 -6.01
C CYS A 141 34.73 -10.38 -7.18
N PRO A 142 34.66 -9.39 -8.08
CA PRO A 142 35.77 -9.14 -8.96
C PRO A 142 36.99 -8.93 -8.06
N GLU A 143 38.03 -9.73 -8.28
CA GLU A 143 39.37 -9.34 -7.87
C GLU A 143 39.67 -8.08 -8.68
N ASP A 144 39.83 -6.98 -7.96
CA ASP A 144 40.11 -5.62 -8.36
C ASP A 144 40.42 -5.46 -9.87
N GLU A 145 39.49 -4.92 -10.65
CA GLU A 145 39.75 -4.59 -12.07
C GLU A 145 40.91 -3.57 -12.24
N GLU A 146 41.30 -2.88 -11.16
CA GLU A 146 42.50 -2.05 -11.10
C GLU A 146 43.82 -2.85 -10.99
N GLU A 147 43.82 -4.08 -10.46
CA GLU A 147 45.02 -4.93 -10.44
C GLU A 147 45.30 -5.52 -11.83
N PHE A 148 44.26 -5.79 -12.62
CA PHE A 148 44.41 -6.34 -13.97
C PHE A 148 44.97 -5.31 -14.96
N LEU A 149 44.52 -4.05 -14.90
CA LEU A 149 45.05 -2.97 -15.76
C LEU A 149 46.46 -2.53 -15.38
N SER A 150 46.79 -2.49 -14.08
CA SER A 150 48.15 -2.18 -13.62
C SER A 150 49.16 -3.28 -13.95
N ARG A 151 48.73 -4.55 -13.93
CA ARG A 151 49.56 -5.68 -14.39
C ARG A 151 49.69 -5.75 -15.91
N ALA A 152 48.68 -5.35 -16.68
CA ALA A 152 48.78 -5.34 -18.15
C ALA A 152 49.78 -4.29 -18.66
N THR A 153 49.84 -3.10 -18.04
CA THR A 153 50.79 -2.04 -18.43
C THR A 153 52.26 -2.35 -18.16
N LEU A 154 52.57 -3.38 -17.37
CA LEU A 154 53.96 -3.78 -17.06
C LEU A 154 54.61 -4.70 -18.11
N TRP A 155 53.86 -5.24 -19.08
CA TRP A 155 54.39 -6.16 -20.10
C TRP A 155 54.62 -5.52 -21.47
N ASP A 156 54.07 -4.33 -21.73
CA ASP A 156 54.18 -3.67 -23.05
C ASP A 156 55.41 -2.74 -23.20
N GLY A 157 56.31 -2.71 -22.22
CA GLY A 157 57.47 -1.81 -22.16
C GLY A 157 58.84 -2.44 -22.44
N GLY A 158 58.91 -3.62 -23.06
CA GLY A 158 60.18 -4.33 -23.25
C GLY A 158 60.29 -5.13 -24.55
N SER A 159 60.66 -4.46 -25.64
CA SER A 159 61.41 -5.02 -26.77
C SER A 159 62.08 -3.90 -27.55
#